data_AF-A0A183BNS7-F1
#
_entry.id   AF-A0A183BNS7-F1
#
_cell.length_a   1.000
_cell.length_b   1.000
_cell.length_c   1.000
_cell.angle_alpha   90.00
_cell.angle_beta   90.00
_cell.angle_gamma   90.00
#
_symmetry.space_group_name_H-M   'P 1'
#
loop_
_entity.id
_entity.type
_entity.pdbx_description
1 polymer ?
#
loop_
_entity_poly.entity_id
_entity_poly.type
_entity_poly.pdbx_seq_one_letter_code
_entity_poly.pdbx_strand_id
1 'polypeptide(L)'
;MNYRQIHFTNSTPTLKQAPNANNAIRQHRLVLPMAAADGTSAEAEEEAMWQLPYYYGDLDRDETEQLLTRDGDFLVRKGKEVPGQALLFVLSVIVFGNVRHVILRRRKRLIAVDFSRERDFATISNFVDFHLERNDSISRRELVMLKRAIGRPGVQENYEL
;
A
#
# COMPACT_ATOMS: atom_id res chain seq x y z
N MET A 1 -56.13 63.20 -34.69
CA MET A 1 -56.79 62.57 -33.51
C MET A 1 -55.86 61.52 -32.93
N ASN A 2 -55.69 61.54 -31.61
CA ASN A 2 -54.86 60.66 -30.77
C ASN A 2 -54.99 59.17 -31.11
N TYR A 3 -53.92 58.38 -30.89
CA TYR A 3 -53.81 57.43 -29.76
C TYR A 3 -52.41 56.81 -29.64
N ARG A 4 -51.80 57.05 -28.45
CA ARG A 4 -51.02 56.14 -27.58
C ARG A 4 -49.85 55.29 -28.15
N GLN A 5 -48.65 55.82 -27.92
CA GLN A 5 -47.63 55.33 -26.96
C GLN A 5 -47.43 53.81 -26.85
N ILE A 6 -46.32 53.32 -27.40
CA ILE A 6 -45.67 52.07 -26.99
C ILE A 6 -44.22 52.38 -26.59
N HIS A 7 -43.93 52.11 -25.33
CA HIS A 7 -42.61 52.24 -24.73
C HIS A 7 -41.73 51.07 -25.18
N PHE A 8 -40.52 51.36 -25.65
CA PHE A 8 -39.46 50.37 -25.80
C PHE A 8 -38.25 50.81 -24.98
N THR A 9 -38.00 50.10 -23.89
CA THR A 9 -36.78 50.25 -23.08
C THR A 9 -35.65 49.46 -23.72
N ASN A 10 -34.55 50.14 -24.07
CA ASN A 10 -33.29 49.49 -24.45
C ASN A 10 -32.55 49.05 -23.17
N SER A 11 -32.46 47.74 -22.94
CA SER A 11 -31.57 47.15 -21.95
C SER A 11 -30.55 46.26 -22.66
N THR A 12 -29.29 46.64 -22.53
CA THR A 12 -28.08 45.94 -22.97
C THR A 12 -27.94 44.58 -22.26
N PRO A 13 -27.54 43.48 -22.94
CA PRO A 13 -27.23 42.22 -22.25
C PRO A 13 -25.77 42.20 -21.78
N THR A 14 -25.54 42.16 -20.47
CA THR A 14 -24.23 41.83 -19.87
C THR A 14 -24.20 40.39 -19.38
N LEU A 15 -23.08 39.72 -19.67
CA LEU A 15 -22.78 38.32 -19.40
C LEU A 15 -22.77 37.94 -17.91
N LYS A 16 -23.35 36.77 -17.64
CA LYS A 16 -22.91 35.67 -16.74
C LYS A 16 -22.47 36.01 -15.31
N GLN A 17 -23.27 35.54 -14.35
CA GLN A 17 -22.74 34.78 -13.21
C GLN A 17 -23.78 33.78 -12.68
N ALA A 18 -23.36 32.52 -12.57
CA ALA A 18 -24.15 31.38 -12.13
C ALA A 18 -24.37 31.39 -10.60
N PRO A 19 -25.41 30.70 -10.08
CA PRO A 19 -25.82 30.79 -8.69
C PRO A 19 -24.81 30.22 -7.69
N ASN A 20 -24.61 30.96 -6.62
CA ASN A 20 -23.90 30.58 -5.39
C ASN A 20 -24.66 29.42 -4.70
N ALA A 21 -24.08 28.23 -4.71
CA ALA A 21 -24.54 27.05 -4.00
C ALA A 21 -23.55 26.69 -2.87
N ASN A 22 -23.49 27.51 -1.83
CA ASN A 22 -22.82 27.16 -0.58
C ASN A 22 -23.84 26.59 0.40
N ASN A 23 -24.27 25.34 0.19
CA ASN A 23 -24.51 24.42 1.30
C ASN A 23 -24.62 22.96 0.84
N ALA A 24 -24.06 22.05 1.65
CA ALA A 24 -23.88 20.61 1.44
C ALA A 24 -22.84 20.28 0.35
N ILE A 25 -21.77 19.52 0.59
CA ILE A 25 -21.78 18.17 1.18
C ILE A 25 -20.49 17.98 1.99
N ARG A 26 -20.64 17.58 3.25
CA ARG A 26 -19.60 16.91 4.04
C ARG A 26 -19.35 15.54 3.41
N GLN A 27 -18.36 15.43 2.53
CA GLN A 27 -17.81 14.11 2.16
C GLN A 27 -16.51 13.90 2.91
N HIS A 28 -16.54 12.90 3.78
CA HIS A 28 -15.41 12.35 4.50
C HIS A 28 -14.33 11.89 3.51
N ARG A 29 -13.42 12.79 3.14
CA ARG A 29 -12.12 12.41 2.60
C ARG A 29 -11.19 12.30 3.80
N LEU A 30 -10.82 11.08 4.18
CA LEU A 30 -9.67 10.85 5.05
C LEU A 30 -8.44 11.39 4.32
N VAL A 31 -8.14 12.67 4.48
CA VAL A 31 -6.87 13.25 4.09
C VAL A 31 -5.93 12.92 5.23
N LEU A 32 -5.21 11.81 5.12
CA LEU A 32 -4.06 11.54 5.96
C LEU A 32 -3.10 12.74 5.83
N PRO A 33 -2.67 13.38 6.92
CA PRO A 33 -1.74 14.48 6.83
C PRO A 33 -0.40 13.94 6.31
N MET A 34 -0.06 14.29 5.08
CA MET A 34 1.31 14.26 4.56
C MET A 34 2.12 15.34 5.29
N ALA A 35 2.45 15.10 6.56
CA ALA A 35 3.44 15.88 7.28
C ALA A 35 4.83 15.30 6.96
N ALA A 36 5.68 16.14 6.39
CA ALA A 36 7.10 15.87 6.26
C ALA A 36 7.73 15.82 7.67
N ALA A 37 8.19 14.64 8.08
CA ALA A 37 9.15 14.45 9.15
C ALA A 37 10.00 13.24 8.80
N ASP A 38 11.33 13.41 8.79
CA ASP A 38 12.28 12.32 8.79
C ASP A 38 12.00 11.43 10.01
N GLY A 39 11.54 10.22 9.76
CA GLY A 39 11.12 9.29 10.80
C GLY A 39 9.65 8.90 10.64
N THR A 40 9.37 8.00 9.69
CA THR A 40 8.23 7.10 9.88
C THR A 40 8.55 6.34 11.17
N SER A 41 7.84 6.64 12.27
CA SER A 41 8.00 5.86 13.51
C SER A 41 7.80 4.39 13.13
N ALA A 42 8.68 3.51 13.60
CA ALA A 42 8.66 2.10 13.21
C ALA A 42 7.27 1.48 13.50
N GLU A 43 6.62 1.94 14.58
CA GLU A 43 5.25 1.61 14.95
C GLU A 43 4.22 1.94 13.84
N ALA A 44 4.31 3.11 13.22
CA ALA A 44 3.37 3.50 12.15
C ALA A 44 3.57 2.67 10.88
N GLU A 45 4.80 2.22 10.60
CA GLU A 45 5.07 1.30 9.50
C GLU A 45 4.51 -0.09 9.81
N GLU A 46 4.67 -0.57 11.04
CA GLU A 46 4.07 -1.84 11.49
C GLU A 46 2.54 -1.82 11.48
N GLU A 47 1.90 -0.72 11.91
CA GLU A 47 0.45 -0.53 11.81
C GLU A 47 -0.06 -0.65 10.36
N ALA A 48 0.69 -0.08 9.40
CA ALA A 48 0.36 -0.23 7.98
C ALA A 48 0.52 -1.68 7.51
N MET A 49 1.50 -2.42 8.05
CA MET A 49 1.71 -3.83 7.72
C MET A 49 0.56 -4.72 8.20
N TRP A 50 -0.09 -4.38 9.31
CA TRP A 50 -1.25 -5.12 9.81
C TRP A 50 -2.46 -5.08 8.86
N GLN A 51 -2.51 -4.15 7.91
CA GLN A 51 -3.52 -4.11 6.86
C GLN A 51 -3.27 -5.14 5.75
N LEU A 52 -2.07 -5.72 5.67
CA LEU A 52 -1.74 -6.73 4.67
C LEU A 52 -2.21 -8.12 5.15
N PRO A 53 -2.95 -8.87 4.33
CA PRO A 53 -3.50 -10.17 4.75
C PRO A 53 -2.41 -11.21 5.00
N TYR A 54 -1.25 -11.05 4.36
CA TYR A 54 -0.09 -11.92 4.44
C TYR A 54 0.99 -11.46 5.44
N TYR A 55 0.70 -10.45 6.26
CA TYR A 55 1.59 -10.05 7.35
C TYR A 55 1.18 -10.73 8.66
N TYR A 56 2.11 -11.40 9.32
CA TYR A 56 1.85 -12.17 10.55
C TYR A 56 2.38 -11.53 11.84
N GLY A 57 3.08 -10.39 11.76
CA GLY A 57 3.78 -9.86 12.94
C GLY A 57 4.90 -10.79 13.39
N ASP A 58 5.07 -10.93 14.70
CA ASP A 58 6.07 -11.82 15.31
C ASP A 58 5.68 -13.29 15.13
N LEU A 59 5.98 -13.85 13.95
CA LEU A 59 5.83 -15.27 13.63
C LEU A 59 7.20 -15.95 13.64
N ASP A 60 7.28 -17.10 14.30
CA ASP A 60 8.53 -17.85 14.35
C ASP A 60 8.83 -18.58 13.04
N ARG A 61 10.09 -18.99 12.91
CA ARG A 61 10.57 -19.66 11.69
C ARG A 61 9.88 -20.99 11.47
N ASP A 62 9.74 -21.81 12.50
CA ASP A 62 9.15 -23.14 12.40
C ASP A 62 7.66 -23.08 12.00
N GLU A 63 6.92 -22.10 12.53
CA GLU A 63 5.52 -21.87 12.15
C GLU A 63 5.41 -21.35 10.71
N THR A 64 6.32 -20.46 10.31
CA THR A 64 6.41 -19.97 8.93
C THR A 64 6.63 -21.12 7.95
N GLU A 65 7.55 -22.04 8.25
CA GLU A 65 7.87 -23.17 7.37
C GLU A 65 6.69 -24.15 7.23
N GLN A 66 5.83 -24.28 8.25
CA GLN A 66 4.62 -25.10 8.19
C GLN A 66 3.50 -24.49 7.33
N LEU A 67 3.42 -23.16 7.27
CA LEU A 67 2.39 -22.45 6.49
C LEU A 67 2.70 -22.44 4.98
N LEU A 68 3.98 -22.48 4.61
CA LEU A 68 4.43 -22.43 3.22
C LEU A 68 4.50 -23.84 2.64
N THR A 69 3.55 -24.19 1.77
CA THR A 69 3.37 -25.60 1.33
C THR A 69 3.67 -25.82 -0.14
N ARG A 70 3.60 -24.77 -0.99
CA ARG A 70 3.74 -24.88 -2.44
C ARG A 70 4.69 -23.81 -2.98
N ASP A 71 5.54 -24.18 -3.95
CA ASP A 71 6.48 -23.24 -4.59
C ASP A 71 5.85 -21.91 -5.00
N GLY A 72 6.42 -20.82 -4.48
CA GLY A 72 5.94 -19.45 -4.63
C GLY A 72 4.92 -18.99 -3.59
N ASP A 73 4.54 -19.85 -2.64
CA ASP A 73 3.85 -19.44 -1.41
C ASP A 73 4.78 -18.51 -0.63
N PHE A 74 4.24 -17.39 -0.16
CA PHE A 74 4.99 -16.44 0.64
C PHE A 74 4.14 -15.78 1.71
N LEU A 75 4.80 -15.29 2.75
CA LEU A 75 4.24 -14.40 3.77
C LEU A 75 5.30 -13.42 4.27
N VAL A 76 4.87 -12.36 4.95
CA VAL A 76 5.76 -11.40 5.60
C VAL A 76 5.61 -11.52 7.11
N ARG A 77 6.72 -11.51 7.81
CA ARG A 77 6.78 -11.52 9.28
C ARG A 77 7.70 -10.44 9.80
N LYS A 78 7.51 -10.07 11.05
CA LYS A 78 8.44 -9.26 11.82
C LYS A 78 9.68 -10.10 12.14
N GLY A 79 10.84 -9.51 11.91
CA GLY A 79 12.12 -10.03 12.35
C GLY A 79 12.38 -9.60 13.79
N LYS A 80 13.37 -10.22 14.44
CA LYS A 80 13.73 -9.85 15.81
C LYS A 80 14.09 -8.38 15.90
N GLU A 81 13.37 -7.64 16.73
CA GLU A 81 13.72 -6.28 17.09
C GLU A 81 15.03 -6.30 17.88
N VAL A 82 16.05 -5.63 17.35
CA VAL A 82 17.33 -5.47 18.05
C VAL A 82 17.33 -4.05 18.65
N PRO A 83 17.52 -3.90 19.97
CA PRO A 83 17.55 -2.58 20.59
C PRO A 83 18.54 -1.64 19.88
N GLY A 84 18.06 -0.47 19.47
CA GLY A 84 18.84 0.51 18.70
C GLY A 84 18.89 0.27 17.18
N GLN A 85 18.18 -0.73 16.66
CA GLN A 85 17.96 -0.94 15.22
C GLN A 85 16.49 -0.74 14.85
N ALA A 86 16.25 -0.36 13.60
CA ALA A 86 14.89 -0.25 13.06
C ALA A 86 14.22 -1.63 12.96
N LEU A 87 12.89 -1.65 13.02
CA LEU A 87 12.08 -2.84 12.78
C LEU A 87 12.50 -3.52 11.48
N LEU A 88 12.67 -4.84 11.55
CA LEU A 88 13.04 -5.67 10.42
C LEU A 88 11.81 -6.40 9.90
N PHE A 89 11.58 -6.36 8.60
CA PHE A 89 10.59 -7.19 7.95
C PHE A 89 11.29 -8.31 7.18
N VAL A 90 10.80 -9.52 7.35
CA VAL A 90 11.31 -10.72 6.69
C VAL A 90 10.22 -11.28 5.79
N LEU A 91 10.49 -11.31 4.49
CA LEU A 91 9.68 -12.03 3.52
C LEU A 91 10.14 -13.49 3.50
N SER A 92 9.22 -14.40 3.79
CA SER A 92 9.50 -15.83 3.74
C SER A 92 8.74 -16.45 2.57
N VAL A 93 9.43 -17.23 1.74
CA VAL A 93 8.89 -17.79 0.50
C VAL A 93 9.47 -19.17 0.26
N ILE A 94 8.66 -20.12 -0.21
CA ILE A 94 9.13 -21.45 -0.60
C ILE A 94 9.52 -21.49 -2.08
N VAL A 95 10.71 -22.01 -2.35
CA VAL A 95 11.32 -22.08 -3.68
C VAL A 95 11.96 -23.45 -3.86
N PHE A 96 11.50 -24.21 -4.85
CA PHE A 96 11.94 -25.59 -5.10
C PHE A 96 11.91 -26.45 -3.82
N GLY A 97 10.80 -26.37 -3.07
CA GLY A 97 10.60 -27.10 -1.82
C GLY A 97 11.40 -26.59 -0.62
N ASN A 98 12.18 -25.51 -0.76
CA ASN A 98 12.99 -24.95 0.33
C ASN A 98 12.47 -23.57 0.74
N VAL A 99 12.27 -23.37 2.04
CA VAL A 99 11.88 -22.05 2.55
C VAL A 99 13.10 -21.12 2.59
N ARG A 100 12.92 -19.95 1.97
CA ARG A 100 13.89 -18.85 1.93
C ARG A 100 13.36 -17.69 2.75
N HIS A 101 14.24 -17.08 3.52
CA HIS A 101 13.94 -15.90 4.32
C HIS A 101 14.77 -14.73 3.81
N VAL A 102 14.09 -13.71 3.31
CA VAL A 102 14.68 -12.54 2.70
C VAL A 102 14.38 -11.33 3.58
N ILE A 103 15.42 -10.60 3.97
CA ILE A 103 15.27 -9.40 4.80
C ILE A 103 14.98 -8.22 3.87
N LEU A 104 13.90 -7.50 4.15
CA LEU A 104 13.58 -6.24 3.48
C LEU A 104 14.29 -5.11 4.22
N ARG A 105 15.27 -4.50 3.56
CA ARG A 105 16.07 -3.41 4.14
C ARG A 105 15.37 -2.09 3.86
N ARG A 106 15.32 -1.22 4.87
CA ARG A 106 14.82 0.15 4.75
C ARG A 106 15.99 1.13 4.52
N ARG A 107 15.83 2.07 3.58
CA ARG A 107 16.71 3.23 3.38
C ARG A 107 15.86 4.45 3.10
N LYS A 108 15.82 5.40 4.05
CA LYS A 108 14.91 6.56 4.01
C LYS A 108 13.44 6.09 3.90
N ARG A 109 12.77 6.42 2.79
CA ARG A 109 11.37 6.05 2.50
C ARG A 109 11.23 4.89 1.52
N LEU A 110 12.32 4.18 1.27
CA LEU A 110 12.36 3.10 0.30
C LEU A 110 12.75 1.79 0.99
N ILE A 111 12.24 0.69 0.44
CA ILE A 111 12.58 -0.67 0.81
C ILE A 111 13.17 -1.41 -0.39
N ALA A 112 14.08 -2.33 -0.13
CA ALA A 112 14.60 -3.26 -1.13
C ALA A 112 15.15 -4.51 -0.44
N VAL A 113 15.26 -5.62 -1.18
CA VAL A 113 16.00 -6.80 -0.74
C VAL A 113 17.50 -6.47 -0.63
N ASP A 114 18.07 -5.85 -1.67
CA ASP A 114 19.45 -5.36 -1.68
C ASP A 114 19.52 -4.08 -2.54
N PHE A 115 19.71 -2.91 -1.92
CA PHE A 115 19.78 -1.61 -2.61
C PHE A 115 20.92 -1.49 -3.64
N SER A 116 21.89 -2.40 -3.63
CA SER A 116 23.00 -2.36 -4.60
C SER A 116 22.67 -3.05 -5.93
N ARG A 117 21.65 -3.90 -5.96
CA ARG A 117 21.37 -4.81 -7.08
C ARG A 117 19.90 -4.89 -7.46
N GLU A 118 19.02 -4.69 -6.50
CA GLU A 118 17.58 -4.84 -6.66
C GLU A 118 16.86 -3.50 -6.73
N ARG A 119 15.64 -3.55 -7.26
CA ARG A 119 14.75 -2.40 -7.34
C ARG A 119 14.28 -2.01 -5.94
N ASP A 120 14.11 -0.70 -5.74
CA ASP A 120 13.57 -0.13 -4.53
C ASP A 120 12.10 0.29 -4.70
N PHE A 121 11.36 0.25 -3.59
CA PHE A 121 9.91 0.49 -3.55
C PHE A 121 9.55 1.33 -2.33
N ALA A 122 8.42 2.04 -2.39
CA ALA A 122 7.97 2.87 -1.27
C ALA A 122 7.39 2.06 -0.10
N THR A 123 6.73 0.93 -0.39
CA THR A 123 6.01 0.08 0.57
C THR A 123 6.20 -1.39 0.24
N ILE A 124 5.99 -2.26 1.24
CA ILE A 124 6.06 -3.72 1.06
C ILE A 124 4.96 -4.20 0.10
N SER A 125 3.76 -3.60 0.14
CA SER A 125 2.70 -3.88 -0.84
C SER A 125 3.19 -3.62 -2.26
N ASN A 126 3.70 -2.42 -2.55
CA ASN A 126 4.16 -2.09 -3.91
C ASN A 126 5.28 -3.01 -4.39
N PHE A 127 6.17 -3.43 -3.48
CA PHE A 127 7.17 -4.44 -3.77
C PHE A 127 6.51 -5.78 -4.15
N VAL A 128 5.59 -6.28 -3.33
CA VAL A 128 4.91 -7.57 -3.56
C VAL A 128 4.08 -7.53 -4.86
N ASP A 129 3.25 -6.51 -5.03
CA ASP A 129 2.36 -6.33 -6.17
C ASP A 129 3.14 -6.29 -7.49
N PHE A 130 4.25 -5.54 -7.52
CA PHE A 130 5.10 -5.49 -8.70
C PHE A 130 5.63 -6.86 -9.12
N HIS A 131 6.09 -7.69 -8.16
CA HIS A 131 6.65 -8.99 -8.49
C HIS A 131 5.58 -10.04 -8.80
N LEU A 132 4.38 -9.92 -8.23
CA LEU A 132 3.23 -10.76 -8.56
C LEU A 132 2.71 -10.44 -9.97
N GLU A 133 2.55 -9.17 -10.31
CA GLU A 133 2.04 -8.73 -11.61
C GLU A 133 3.00 -9.06 -12.75
N ARG A 134 4.30 -8.86 -12.53
CA ARG A 134 5.32 -9.09 -13.57
C ARG A 134 5.82 -10.53 -13.61
N ASN A 135 5.49 -11.32 -12.59
CA ASN A 135 6.02 -12.66 -12.39
C ASN A 135 7.55 -12.64 -12.60
N ASP A 136 8.24 -11.77 -11.87
CA ASP A 136 9.69 -11.64 -11.89
C ASP A 136 10.30 -11.98 -10.53
N SER A 137 11.64 -12.13 -10.54
CA SER A 137 12.34 -12.57 -9.35
C SER A 137 12.69 -11.40 -8.44
N ILE A 138 12.47 -11.57 -7.13
CA ILE A 138 12.82 -10.56 -6.13
C ILE A 138 14.33 -10.43 -5.87
N SER A 139 15.13 -11.33 -6.42
CA SER A 139 16.59 -11.38 -6.25
C SER A 139 17.25 -11.75 -7.56
N ARG A 140 18.33 -11.05 -7.93
CA ARG A 140 19.17 -11.41 -9.08
C ARG A 140 20.19 -12.49 -8.77
N ARG A 141 20.43 -12.80 -7.48
CA ARG A 141 21.39 -13.84 -7.07
C ARG A 141 20.79 -15.24 -7.14
N GLU A 142 19.50 -15.35 -6.87
CA GLU A 142 18.77 -16.61 -6.81
C GLU A 142 17.35 -16.40 -7.34
N LEU A 143 16.82 -17.40 -8.05
CA LEU A 143 15.49 -17.32 -8.63
C LEU A 143 14.43 -17.50 -7.53
N VAL A 144 13.96 -16.40 -6.97
CA VAL A 144 12.92 -16.34 -5.95
C VAL A 144 11.71 -15.61 -6.51
N MET A 145 10.59 -16.31 -6.66
CA MET A 145 9.38 -15.83 -7.33
C MET A 145 8.22 -15.83 -6.33
N LEU A 146 7.47 -14.73 -6.28
CA LEU A 146 6.24 -14.65 -5.49
C LEU A 146 5.08 -15.12 -6.36
N LYS A 147 4.22 -16.00 -5.84
CA LYS A 147 3.03 -16.48 -6.58
C LYS A 147 1.75 -16.39 -5.76
N ARG A 148 1.78 -16.80 -4.50
CA ARG A 148 0.59 -16.86 -3.64
C ARG A 148 0.90 -16.32 -2.26
N ALA A 149 0.21 -15.27 -1.88
CA ALA A 149 0.29 -14.72 -0.54
C ALA A 149 -0.50 -15.62 0.42
N ILE A 150 0.15 -16.14 1.45
CA ILE A 150 -0.49 -16.94 2.49
C ILE A 150 -1.07 -15.98 3.53
N GLY A 151 -2.39 -15.97 3.63
CA GLY A 151 -3.13 -15.08 4.52
C GLY A 151 -3.26 -15.64 5.93
N ARG A 152 -3.26 -14.76 6.93
CA ARG A 152 -3.51 -15.13 8.33
C ARG A 152 -4.84 -15.88 8.49
N PRO A 153 -4.86 -17.03 9.16
CA PRO A 153 -6.12 -17.69 9.50
C PRO A 153 -6.93 -16.76 10.41
N GLY A 154 -8.12 -16.36 9.96
CA GLY A 154 -8.98 -15.41 10.68
C GLY A 154 -9.25 -14.09 9.95
N VAL A 155 -8.53 -13.76 8.87
CA VAL A 155 -8.88 -12.65 7.95
C VAL A 155 -9.74 -13.19 6.79
N GLN A 156 -10.69 -14.06 7.13
CA GLN A 156 -11.57 -14.71 6.17
C GLN A 156 -12.99 -14.74 6.71
N GLU A 157 -13.53 -13.58 7.05
CA GLU A 157 -14.97 -13.35 7.09
C GLU A 157 -15.22 -11.99 6.41
N ASN A 158 -16.13 -11.94 5.44
CA ASN A 158 -16.59 -10.75 4.69
C ASN A 158 -15.90 -10.39 3.36
N TYR A 159 -15.72 -11.36 2.47
CA TYR A 159 -15.85 -11.10 1.03
C TYR A 159 -16.93 -12.03 0.48
N GLU A 160 -18.19 -11.76 0.80
CA GLU A 160 -19.32 -12.30 0.04
C GLU A 160 -19.43 -11.52 -1.29
N LEU A 161 -19.71 -12.28 -2.34
CA LEU A 161 -19.80 -11.90 -3.75
C LEU A 161 -20.89 -10.87 -4.05
#